data_AF-A0AAN8FD30-F1
#
_entry.id   AF-A0AAN8FD30-F1
#
_cell.length_a   1.000
_cell.length_b   1.000
_cell.length_c   1.000
_cell.angle_alpha   90.00
_cell.angle_beta   90.00
_cell.angle_gamma   90.00
#
_symmetry.space_group_name_H-M   'P 1'
#
loop_
_entity.id
_entity.type
_entity.pdbx_description
1 polymer ?
#
loop_
_entity_poly.entity_id
_entity_poly.type
_entity_poly.pdbx_seq_one_letter_code
_entity_poly.pdbx_strand_id
1 'polypeptide(L)'
;MSTTGHSDVDMESASAFSPSEPAIDEVFVSKHNQSAEIYQIFKDDVDALLSGRTPQHEQAALIQDLNTCMNQRKVLILQRILHTSENLYVVFEDEKQHLMGDVLLSWAMKQQRVSIGTLWTQQLHYKQLDVIHLQFEYYTSIGELLQQTLSGLTYLKQYFPSPSFDEAYNRFCSMAHYFLYYSVIVSRQPPSVVVKCGEAENHRRSRFWFNTEIRS
;
A
#
# COMPACT_ATOMS: atom_id res chain seq x y z
N MET A 1 59.89 1.92 44.44
CA MET A 1 59.33 2.76 43.35
C MET A 1 58.68 1.82 42.37
N SER A 2 57.35 1.86 42.33
CA SER A 2 56.50 0.98 41.52
C SER A 2 56.33 1.56 40.12
N THR A 3 56.50 0.72 39.10
CA THR A 3 56.14 1.05 37.71
C THR A 3 55.10 0.04 37.21
N THR A 4 53.87 0.54 37.15
CA THR A 4 52.75 0.28 36.23
C THR A 4 52.89 -0.82 35.17
N GLY A 5 51.91 -1.73 35.17
CA GLY A 5 51.54 -2.59 34.05
C GLY A 5 50.06 -2.95 34.16
N HIS A 6 49.17 -2.01 33.84
CA HIS A 6 47.73 -2.26 33.66
C HIS A 6 47.51 -2.64 32.20
N SER A 7 46.97 -3.82 31.95
CA SER A 7 46.60 -4.30 30.61
C SER A 7 45.10 -4.13 30.47
N ASP A 8 44.69 -2.97 29.97
CA ASP A 8 43.33 -2.75 29.49
C ASP A 8 43.22 -3.44 28.13
N VAL A 9 42.73 -4.67 28.15
CA VAL A 9 42.21 -5.34 26.96
C VAL A 9 40.73 -5.00 26.93
N ASP A 10 40.39 -3.84 26.37
CA ASP A 10 39.01 -3.48 26.03
C ASP A 10 38.52 -4.44 24.94
N MET A 11 38.00 -5.58 25.36
CA MET A 11 37.19 -6.44 24.53
C MET A 11 35.84 -5.74 24.37
N GLU A 12 35.76 -4.89 23.35
CA GLU A 12 34.50 -4.39 22.80
C GLU A 12 33.67 -5.62 22.39
N SER A 13 32.89 -6.11 23.35
CA SER A 13 31.79 -7.02 23.10
C SER A 13 30.88 -6.29 22.13
N ALA A 14 30.92 -6.72 20.86
CA ALA A 14 29.96 -6.32 19.85
C ALA A 14 28.57 -6.60 20.40
N SER A 15 27.99 -5.56 20.99
CA SER A 15 26.65 -5.53 21.53
C SER A 15 25.74 -6.13 20.49
N ALA A 16 24.93 -7.10 20.94
CA ALA A 16 23.79 -7.60 20.20
C ALA A 16 23.18 -6.44 19.41
N PHE A 17 23.17 -6.57 18.09
CA PHE A 17 22.45 -5.69 17.21
C PHE A 17 21.01 -5.68 17.73
N SER A 18 20.64 -4.64 18.47
CA SER A 18 19.24 -4.25 18.59
C SER A 18 18.73 -4.21 17.15
N PRO A 19 17.61 -4.88 16.83
CA PRO A 19 17.03 -4.74 15.51
C PRO A 19 16.81 -3.24 15.35
N SER A 20 17.55 -2.63 14.42
CA SER A 20 17.27 -1.26 14.01
C SER A 20 15.78 -1.23 13.68
N GLU A 21 15.06 -0.28 14.26
CA GLU A 21 13.67 -0.04 13.89
C GLU A 21 13.57 -0.09 12.37
N PRO A 22 12.57 -0.80 11.81
CA PRO A 22 12.46 -0.98 10.37
C PRO A 22 12.50 0.41 9.75
N ALA A 23 13.48 0.66 8.88
CA ALA A 23 13.61 1.94 8.21
C ALA A 23 12.35 2.16 7.38
N ILE A 24 11.47 3.03 7.88
CA ILE A 24 10.23 3.39 7.23
C ILE A 24 10.59 4.23 6.01
N ASP A 25 10.03 3.89 4.85
CA ASP A 25 10.25 4.65 3.62
C ASP A 25 9.52 6.01 3.72
N GLU A 26 10.29 7.09 3.85
CA GLU A 26 9.77 8.46 3.97
C GLU A 26 8.95 8.88 2.74
N VAL A 27 9.30 8.37 1.55
CA VAL A 27 8.56 8.67 0.32
C VAL A 27 7.18 8.05 0.37
N PHE A 28 7.10 6.80 0.84
CA PHE A 28 5.84 6.13 1.07
C PHE A 28 4.99 6.89 2.09
N VAL A 29 5.55 7.27 3.25
CA VAL A 29 4.83 8.03 4.29
C VAL A 29 4.24 9.33 3.75
N SER A 30 5.02 10.06 2.95
CA SER A 30 4.58 11.31 2.33
C SER A 30 3.37 11.10 1.41
N LYS A 31 3.46 10.12 0.49
CA LYS A 31 2.35 9.78 -0.43
C LYS A 31 1.12 9.29 0.33
N HIS A 32 1.33 8.47 1.37
CA HIS A 32 0.28 7.96 2.21
C HIS A 32 -0.51 9.06 2.93
N ASN A 33 0.21 10.01 3.52
CA ASN A 33 -0.41 11.15 4.20
C ASN A 33 -1.21 12.01 3.23
N GLN A 34 -0.73 12.18 2.00
CA GLN A 34 -1.47 12.88 0.94
C GLN A 34 -2.77 12.15 0.59
N SER A 35 -2.73 10.82 0.40
CA SER A 35 -3.91 9.99 0.20
C SER A 35 -4.94 10.14 1.33
N ALA A 36 -4.47 10.10 2.58
CA ALA A 36 -5.33 10.26 3.76
C ALA A 36 -5.95 11.65 3.87
N GLU A 37 -5.21 12.71 3.54
CA GLU A 37 -5.70 14.10 3.54
C GLU A 37 -6.83 14.29 2.52
N ILE A 38 -6.63 13.83 1.28
CA ILE A 38 -7.65 13.94 0.24
C ILE A 38 -8.87 13.07 0.56
N TYR A 39 -8.67 11.88 1.13
CA TYR A 39 -9.77 11.05 1.60
C TYR A 39 -10.60 11.75 2.69
N GLN A 40 -9.95 12.43 3.64
CA GLN A 40 -10.65 13.17 4.68
C GLN A 40 -11.54 14.27 4.09
N ILE A 41 -11.07 14.97 3.06
CA ILE A 41 -11.88 15.96 2.32
C ILE A 41 -13.07 15.28 1.63
N PHE A 42 -12.87 14.13 0.98
CA PHE A 42 -13.94 13.37 0.35
C PHE A 42 -15.02 12.99 1.37
N LYS A 43 -14.60 12.48 2.52
CA LYS A 43 -15.49 12.10 3.61
C LYS A 43 -16.26 13.31 4.14
N ASP A 44 -15.59 14.43 4.38
CA ASP A 44 -16.23 15.66 4.88
C ASP A 44 -17.26 16.19 3.88
N ASP A 45 -16.99 16.10 2.57
CA ASP A 45 -17.92 16.51 1.52
C ASP A 45 -19.17 15.60 1.48
N VAL A 46 -18.99 14.29 1.66
CA VAL A 46 -20.10 13.34 1.80
C VAL A 46 -20.90 13.60 3.08
N ASP A 47 -20.23 13.81 4.20
CA ASP A 47 -20.89 14.12 5.48
C ASP A 47 -21.64 15.46 5.43
N ALA A 48 -21.14 16.46 4.71
CA ALA A 48 -21.84 17.72 4.45
C ALA A 48 -23.12 17.51 3.62
N LEU A 49 -23.05 16.64 2.60
CA LEU A 49 -24.23 16.26 1.80
C LEU A 49 -25.31 15.60 2.66
N LEU A 50 -24.91 14.72 3.58
CA LEU A 50 -25.80 13.95 4.45
C LEU A 50 -26.39 14.78 5.59
N SER A 51 -25.57 15.60 6.22
CA SER A 51 -25.96 16.43 7.37
C SER A 51 -26.73 17.68 6.97
N GLY A 52 -26.69 18.07 5.69
CA GLY A 52 -27.20 19.35 5.21
C GLY A 52 -26.47 20.56 5.81
N ARG A 53 -25.32 20.36 6.47
CA ARG A 53 -24.51 21.43 7.08
C ARG A 53 -23.49 21.98 6.08
N THR A 54 -23.37 23.30 6.06
CA THR A 54 -22.53 24.07 5.12
C THR A 54 -21.19 24.47 5.73
N PRO A 55 -20.10 24.52 4.95
CA PRO A 55 -18.95 25.37 5.26
C PRO A 55 -19.42 26.84 5.35
N GLN A 56 -19.10 27.53 6.43
CA GLN A 56 -19.72 28.79 6.86
C GLN A 56 -19.51 30.03 5.97
N HIS A 57 -19.01 29.94 4.74
CA HIS A 57 -18.51 31.14 4.04
C HIS A 57 -19.44 31.81 3.00
N GLU A 58 -20.67 31.36 2.77
CA GLU A 58 -21.57 32.05 1.83
C GLU A 58 -23.01 32.16 2.34
N GLN A 59 -23.23 33.11 3.26
CA GLN A 59 -24.55 33.62 3.61
C GLN A 59 -24.73 35.03 3.06
N ALA A 60 -25.04 35.17 1.77
CA ALA A 60 -25.66 36.39 1.25
C ALA A 60 -26.23 36.17 -0.16
N ALA A 61 -27.47 35.66 -0.24
CA ALA A 61 -28.49 36.14 -1.18
C ALA A 61 -29.73 35.24 -1.19
N LEU A 62 -30.85 35.86 -0.81
CA LEU A 62 -32.18 35.70 -1.39
C LEU A 62 -32.89 34.34 -1.30
N ILE A 63 -33.86 34.34 -0.39
CA ILE A 63 -35.01 33.43 -0.31
C ILE A 63 -35.87 33.65 -1.56
N GLN A 64 -35.53 32.98 -2.66
CA GLN A 64 -36.48 32.71 -3.74
C GLN A 64 -36.35 31.21 -4.07
N ASP A 65 -37.41 30.48 -3.73
CA ASP A 65 -37.54 29.03 -3.69
C ASP A 65 -36.48 28.28 -2.90
N LEU A 66 -36.77 28.06 -1.61
CA LEU A 66 -35.99 27.20 -0.73
C LEU A 66 -35.69 25.83 -1.37
N ASN A 67 -36.65 25.27 -2.13
CA ASN A 67 -36.50 24.01 -2.85
C ASN A 67 -35.54 24.11 -4.05
N THR A 68 -35.61 25.17 -4.84
CA THR A 68 -34.70 25.39 -5.98
C THR A 68 -33.29 25.66 -5.49
N CYS A 69 -33.13 26.48 -4.44
CA CYS A 69 -31.86 26.72 -3.78
C CYS A 69 -31.27 25.45 -3.15
N MET A 70 -32.08 24.63 -2.46
CA MET A 70 -31.61 23.34 -1.91
C MET A 70 -31.20 22.35 -2.99
N ASN A 71 -31.94 22.27 -4.10
CA ASN A 71 -31.58 21.41 -5.22
C ASN A 71 -30.26 21.87 -5.87
N GLN A 72 -30.07 23.17 -6.04
CA GLN A 72 -28.83 23.73 -6.59
C GLN A 72 -27.63 23.49 -5.66
N ARG A 73 -27.84 23.57 -4.33
CA ARG A 73 -26.83 23.23 -3.32
C ARG A 73 -26.40 21.78 -3.38
N LYS A 74 -27.36 20.84 -3.49
CA LYS A 74 -27.06 19.40 -3.63
C LYS A 74 -26.23 19.15 -4.87
N VAL A 75 -26.57 19.77 -6.01
CA VAL A 75 -25.81 19.62 -7.25
C VAL A 75 -24.37 20.10 -7.10
N LEU A 76 -24.14 21.24 -6.45
CA LEU A 76 -22.78 21.77 -6.21
C LEU A 76 -21.95 20.84 -5.32
N ILE A 77 -22.53 20.30 -4.24
CA ILE A 77 -21.83 19.36 -3.36
C ILE A 77 -21.52 18.06 -4.12
N LEU A 78 -22.45 17.52 -4.91
CA LEU A 78 -22.20 16.33 -5.72
C LEU A 78 -21.09 16.53 -6.76
N GLN A 79 -21.03 17.69 -7.41
CA GLN A 79 -19.94 18.05 -8.31
C GLN A 79 -18.60 18.14 -7.58
N ARG A 80 -18.59 18.73 -6.39
CA ARG A 80 -17.39 18.81 -5.54
C ARG A 80 -16.92 17.40 -5.13
N ILE A 81 -17.83 16.53 -4.69
CA ILE A 81 -17.51 15.14 -4.34
C ILE A 81 -16.91 14.40 -5.54
N LEU A 82 -17.46 14.57 -6.74
CA LEU A 82 -16.91 13.97 -7.96
C LEU A 82 -15.49 14.48 -8.23
N HIS A 83 -15.26 15.79 -8.16
CA HIS A 83 -13.93 16.35 -8.34
C HIS A 83 -12.94 15.85 -7.27
N THR A 84 -13.34 15.81 -6.00
CA THR A 84 -12.52 15.24 -4.92
C THR A 84 -12.23 13.76 -5.17
N SER A 85 -13.18 12.99 -5.71
CA SER A 85 -12.97 11.58 -6.07
C SER A 85 -11.96 11.39 -7.20
N GLU A 86 -11.88 12.31 -8.16
CA GLU A 86 -10.85 12.29 -9.21
C GLU A 86 -9.46 12.55 -8.61
N ASN A 87 -9.35 13.54 -7.73
CA ASN A 87 -8.09 13.82 -7.03
C ASN A 87 -7.66 12.64 -6.15
N LEU A 88 -8.61 12.02 -5.45
CA LEU A 88 -8.39 10.83 -4.63
C LEU A 88 -7.89 9.65 -5.47
N TYR A 89 -8.43 9.47 -6.67
CA TYR A 89 -7.97 8.45 -7.60
C TYR A 89 -6.51 8.68 -8.02
N VAL A 90 -6.12 9.92 -8.31
CA VAL A 90 -4.74 10.26 -8.71
C VAL A 90 -3.74 9.96 -7.59
N VAL A 91 -4.04 10.34 -6.35
CA VAL A 91 -3.12 10.09 -5.23
C VAL A 91 -3.01 8.60 -4.90
N PHE A 92 -4.11 7.85 -5.00
CA PHE A 92 -4.05 6.39 -4.85
C PHE A 92 -3.28 5.70 -5.98
N GLU A 93 -3.40 6.17 -7.23
CA GLU A 93 -2.59 5.63 -8.34
C GLU A 93 -1.09 5.87 -8.11
N ASP A 94 -0.71 7.06 -7.64
CA ASP A 94 0.68 7.41 -7.34
C ASP A 94 1.25 6.58 -6.19
N GLU A 95 0.49 6.40 -5.11
CA GLU A 95 0.89 5.56 -3.98
C GLU A 95 1.00 4.09 -4.38
N LYS A 96 0.01 3.57 -5.14
CA LYS A 96 0.06 2.23 -5.74
C LYS A 96 1.28 2.06 -6.63
N GLN A 97 1.58 3.04 -7.48
CA GLN A 97 2.71 2.97 -8.41
C GLN A 97 4.04 2.92 -7.65
N HIS A 98 4.19 3.70 -6.58
CA HIS A 98 5.36 3.65 -5.71
C HIS A 98 5.53 2.26 -5.08
N LEU A 99 4.48 1.75 -4.43
CA LEU A 99 4.53 0.46 -3.74
C LEU A 99 4.76 -0.71 -4.69
N MET A 100 3.95 -0.81 -5.76
CA MET A 100 3.95 -1.98 -6.63
C MET A 100 4.99 -1.85 -7.75
N GLY A 101 5.10 -0.66 -8.33
CA GLY A 101 5.97 -0.39 -9.48
C GLY A 101 7.41 -0.08 -9.11
N ASP A 102 7.64 0.67 -8.03
CA ASP A 102 9.00 1.09 -7.68
C ASP A 102 9.62 0.18 -6.62
N VAL A 103 8.89 -0.12 -5.54
CA VAL A 103 9.41 -0.95 -4.43
C VAL A 103 9.36 -2.44 -4.79
N LEU A 104 8.15 -2.97 -5.02
CA LEU A 104 7.94 -4.42 -5.16
C LEU A 104 8.54 -4.98 -6.45
N LEU A 105 8.30 -4.32 -7.58
CA LEU A 105 8.88 -4.73 -8.86
C LEU A 105 10.41 -4.65 -8.85
N SER A 106 11.01 -3.61 -8.28
CA SER A 106 12.47 -3.52 -8.17
C SER A 106 13.04 -4.66 -7.32
N TRP A 107 12.36 -5.00 -6.21
CA TRP A 107 12.74 -6.15 -5.39
C TRP A 107 12.66 -7.46 -6.20
N ALA A 108 11.57 -7.66 -6.96
CA ALA A 108 11.36 -8.86 -7.78
C ALA A 108 12.39 -8.97 -8.93
N MET A 109 12.70 -7.86 -9.60
CA MET A 109 13.75 -7.81 -10.63
C MET A 109 15.12 -8.14 -10.04
N LYS A 110 15.42 -7.62 -8.84
CA LYS A 110 16.68 -7.92 -8.15
C LYS A 110 16.75 -9.38 -7.70
N GLN A 111 15.62 -9.99 -7.34
CA GLN A 111 15.54 -11.40 -6.96
C GLN A 111 16.06 -12.33 -8.07
N GLN A 112 15.78 -12.03 -9.34
CA GLN A 112 16.29 -12.80 -10.48
C GLN A 112 17.82 -12.88 -10.48
N ARG A 113 18.49 -11.75 -10.19
CA ARG A 113 19.96 -11.67 -10.13
C ARG A 113 20.54 -12.31 -8.87
N VAL A 114 19.84 -12.19 -7.74
CA VAL A 114 20.29 -12.74 -6.46
C VAL A 114 20.11 -14.26 -6.41
N SER A 115 19.19 -14.83 -7.19
CA SER A 115 18.93 -16.28 -7.25
C SER A 115 20.15 -17.12 -7.65
N ILE A 116 21.11 -16.54 -8.36
CA ILE A 116 22.38 -17.18 -8.75
C ILE A 116 23.55 -16.87 -7.79
N GLY A 117 23.30 -16.05 -6.76
CA GLY A 117 24.28 -15.68 -5.74
C GLY A 117 24.39 -16.69 -4.60
N THR A 118 25.27 -16.42 -3.64
CA THR A 118 25.46 -17.28 -2.46
C THR A 118 24.18 -17.36 -1.60
N LEU A 119 24.04 -18.44 -0.83
CA LEU A 119 22.91 -18.62 0.10
C LEU A 119 22.77 -17.43 1.08
N TRP A 120 23.90 -16.88 1.54
CA TRP A 120 23.92 -15.69 2.40
C TRP A 120 23.33 -14.46 1.72
N THR A 121 23.72 -14.20 0.46
CA THR A 121 23.19 -13.09 -0.35
C THR A 121 21.68 -13.25 -0.58
N GLN A 122 21.22 -14.48 -0.83
CA GLN A 122 19.80 -14.78 -1.00
C GLN A 122 19.02 -14.54 0.29
N GLN A 123 19.52 -15.00 1.44
CA GLN A 123 18.88 -14.78 2.74
C GLN A 123 18.77 -13.29 3.11
N LEU A 124 19.81 -12.50 2.83
CA LEU A 124 19.76 -11.06 3.06
C LEU A 124 18.70 -10.38 2.18
N HIS A 125 18.58 -10.78 0.92
CA HIS A 125 17.55 -10.26 -0.01
C HIS A 125 16.13 -10.66 0.41
N TYR A 126 15.94 -11.88 0.93
CA TYR A 126 14.64 -12.31 1.46
C TYR A 126 14.24 -11.53 2.72
N LYS A 127 15.19 -11.18 3.60
CA LYS A 127 14.90 -10.30 4.74
C LYS A 127 14.43 -8.90 4.33
N GLN A 128 14.85 -8.39 3.17
CA GLN A 128 14.32 -7.12 2.65
C GLN A 128 12.81 -7.20 2.37
N LEU A 129 12.32 -8.39 2.03
CA LEU A 129 10.89 -8.60 1.83
C LEU A 129 10.11 -8.55 3.13
N ASP A 130 10.70 -8.92 4.26
CA ASP A 130 10.03 -8.78 5.57
C ASP A 130 9.81 -7.30 5.90
N VAL A 131 10.74 -6.41 5.53
CA VAL A 131 10.58 -4.95 5.67
C VAL A 131 9.51 -4.40 4.72
N ILE A 132 9.51 -4.86 3.46
CA ILE A 132 8.48 -4.50 2.48
C ILE A 132 7.11 -5.00 2.98
N HIS A 133 7.01 -6.23 3.47
CA HIS A 133 5.78 -6.78 4.04
C HIS A 133 5.30 -5.94 5.22
N LEU A 134 6.21 -5.55 6.13
CA LEU A 134 5.84 -4.68 7.23
C LEU A 134 5.37 -3.31 6.74
N GLN A 135 5.93 -2.76 5.66
CA GLN A 135 5.42 -1.53 5.04
C GLN A 135 4.04 -1.76 4.40
N PHE A 136 3.77 -2.92 3.80
CA PHE A 136 2.44 -3.26 3.28
C PHE A 136 1.41 -3.49 4.42
N GLU A 137 1.81 -4.09 5.53
CA GLU A 137 0.95 -4.49 6.66
C GLU A 137 0.72 -3.33 7.65
N TYR A 138 1.78 -2.61 8.03
CA TYR A 138 1.73 -1.41 8.86
C TYR A 138 1.00 -0.24 8.15
N TYR A 139 0.86 -0.33 6.82
CA TYR A 139 0.14 0.64 5.99
C TYR A 139 -0.90 0.00 5.05
N THR A 140 -1.62 -1.01 5.54
CA THR A 140 -2.88 -1.58 4.96
C THR A 140 -3.96 -0.52 4.67
N SER A 141 -3.66 0.75 4.95
CA SER A 141 -4.44 1.94 4.75
C SER A 141 -4.82 2.23 3.29
N ILE A 142 -4.05 1.87 2.24
CA ILE A 142 -4.61 1.96 0.86
C ILE A 142 -5.82 1.04 0.74
N GLY A 143 -5.73 -0.21 1.21
CA GLY A 143 -6.85 -1.16 1.15
C GLY A 143 -8.05 -0.66 1.96
N GLU A 144 -7.82 -0.14 3.16
CA GLU A 144 -8.86 0.40 4.02
C GLU A 144 -9.48 1.70 3.46
N LEU A 145 -8.67 2.68 3.05
CA LEU A 145 -9.12 3.93 2.45
C LEU A 145 -9.84 3.67 1.11
N LEU A 146 -9.34 2.74 0.30
CA LEU A 146 -9.98 2.32 -0.95
C LEU A 146 -11.33 1.63 -0.69
N GLN A 147 -11.40 0.74 0.30
CA GLN A 147 -12.64 0.09 0.70
C GLN A 147 -13.66 1.12 1.23
N GLN A 148 -13.21 2.07 2.05
CA GLN A 148 -14.08 3.12 2.57
C GLN A 148 -14.56 4.06 1.45
N THR A 149 -13.68 4.41 0.51
CA THR A 149 -14.02 5.19 -0.69
C THR A 149 -15.05 4.47 -1.55
N LEU A 150 -14.85 3.18 -1.84
CA LEU A 150 -15.80 2.34 -2.57
C LEU A 150 -17.16 2.25 -1.86
N SER A 151 -17.15 2.20 -0.53
CA SER A 151 -18.39 2.21 0.27
C SER A 151 -19.12 3.54 0.15
N GLY A 152 -18.41 4.66 0.22
CA GLY A 152 -18.95 6.00 0.01
C GLY A 152 -19.53 6.19 -1.40
N LEU A 153 -18.81 5.75 -2.43
CA LEU A 153 -19.28 5.80 -3.82
C LEU A 153 -20.49 4.89 -4.06
N THR A 154 -20.54 3.71 -3.43
CA THR A 154 -21.71 2.83 -3.48
C THR A 154 -22.94 3.52 -2.93
N TYR A 155 -22.80 4.21 -1.79
CA TYR A 155 -23.87 5.01 -1.22
C TYR A 155 -24.31 6.11 -2.20
N LEU A 156 -23.38 6.92 -2.69
CA LEU A 156 -23.69 8.04 -3.59
C LEU A 156 -24.41 7.59 -4.86
N LYS A 157 -23.99 6.47 -5.44
CA LYS A 157 -24.63 5.84 -6.60
C LYS A 157 -26.07 5.38 -6.32
N GLN A 158 -26.34 4.83 -5.13
CA GLN A 158 -27.68 4.37 -4.75
C GLN A 158 -28.65 5.54 -4.55
N TYR A 159 -28.21 6.63 -3.93
CA TYR A 159 -29.08 7.76 -3.56
C TYR A 159 -29.09 8.88 -4.61
N PHE A 160 -28.05 8.99 -5.44
CA PHE A 160 -27.89 10.00 -6.48
C PHE A 160 -27.40 9.36 -7.79
N PRO A 161 -28.28 8.65 -8.54
CA PRO A 161 -27.89 7.97 -9.76
C PRO A 161 -27.35 8.96 -10.79
N SER A 162 -26.06 8.83 -11.11
CA SER A 162 -25.37 9.63 -12.12
C SER A 162 -24.31 8.77 -12.81
N PRO A 163 -24.19 8.85 -14.14
CA PRO A 163 -23.16 8.11 -14.87
C PRO A 163 -21.73 8.44 -14.40
N SER A 164 -21.51 9.64 -13.87
CA SER A 164 -20.21 10.05 -13.33
C SER A 164 -19.82 9.27 -12.07
N PHE A 165 -20.77 8.94 -11.19
CA PHE A 165 -20.49 8.13 -10.01
C PHE A 165 -20.27 6.66 -10.38
N ASP A 166 -20.97 6.14 -11.38
CA ASP A 166 -20.72 4.81 -11.92
C ASP A 166 -19.30 4.72 -12.51
N GLU A 167 -18.87 5.73 -13.27
CA GLU A 167 -17.52 5.79 -13.83
C GLU A 167 -16.46 5.85 -12.73
N ALA A 168 -16.61 6.76 -11.76
CA ALA A 168 -15.70 6.86 -10.62
C ALA A 168 -15.60 5.54 -9.86
N TYR A 169 -16.73 4.93 -9.51
CA TYR A 169 -16.80 3.63 -8.82
C TYR A 169 -16.04 2.55 -9.59
N ASN A 170 -16.27 2.43 -10.91
CA ASN A 170 -15.61 1.41 -11.73
C ASN A 170 -14.09 1.59 -11.81
N ARG A 171 -13.60 2.84 -11.79
CA ARG A 171 -12.16 3.13 -11.73
C ARG A 171 -11.54 2.65 -10.42
N PHE A 172 -12.16 2.95 -9.28
CA PHE A 172 -11.70 2.46 -7.98
C PHE A 172 -11.81 0.94 -7.84
N CYS A 173 -12.84 0.30 -8.41
CA CYS A 173 -12.91 -1.17 -8.47
C CYS A 173 -11.76 -1.77 -9.28
N SER A 174 -11.41 -1.16 -10.40
CA SER A 174 -10.29 -1.62 -11.25
C SER A 174 -8.96 -1.51 -10.50
N MET A 175 -8.76 -0.41 -9.77
CA MET A 175 -7.60 -0.21 -8.90
C MET A 175 -7.55 -1.25 -7.77
N ALA A 176 -8.68 -1.52 -7.10
CA ALA A 176 -8.76 -2.53 -6.05
C ALA A 176 -8.40 -3.92 -6.59
N HIS A 177 -8.93 -4.28 -7.77
CA HIS A 177 -8.59 -5.54 -8.43
C HIS A 177 -7.10 -5.63 -8.76
N TYR A 178 -6.51 -4.56 -9.30
CA TYR A 178 -5.09 -4.50 -9.59
C TYR A 178 -4.28 -4.71 -8.30
N PHE A 179 -4.59 -3.95 -7.24
CA PHE A 179 -3.89 -4.02 -5.97
C PHE A 179 -3.94 -5.44 -5.39
N LEU A 180 -5.12 -6.06 -5.31
CA LEU A 180 -5.28 -7.42 -4.78
C LEU A 180 -4.60 -8.49 -5.64
N TYR A 181 -4.60 -8.33 -6.95
CA TYR A 181 -3.98 -9.31 -7.84
C TYR A 181 -2.46 -9.27 -7.77
N TYR A 182 -1.87 -8.08 -7.70
CA TYR A 182 -0.43 -7.89 -7.72
C TYR A 182 0.21 -7.83 -6.33
N SER A 183 -0.57 -7.76 -5.25
CA SER A 183 -0.04 -7.88 -3.88
C SER A 183 0.35 -9.32 -3.53
N VAL A 184 -0.20 -10.31 -4.25
CA VAL A 184 0.21 -11.71 -4.13
C VAL A 184 1.56 -11.93 -4.79
N ILE A 185 2.57 -12.26 -3.98
CA ILE A 185 3.95 -12.44 -4.44
C ILE A 185 4.54 -13.78 -4.02
N VAL A 186 5.42 -14.29 -4.87
CA VAL A 186 6.26 -15.44 -4.53
C VAL A 186 7.46 -14.94 -3.71
N SER A 187 7.32 -14.95 -2.39
CA SER A 187 8.32 -14.44 -1.45
C SER A 187 9.61 -15.25 -1.43
N ARG A 188 9.51 -16.56 -1.72
CA ARG A 188 10.67 -17.45 -1.85
C ARG A 188 10.55 -18.25 -3.12
N GLN A 189 11.46 -17.99 -4.07
CA GLN A 189 11.48 -18.75 -5.31
C GLN A 189 11.99 -20.18 -5.08
N PRO A 190 11.45 -21.17 -5.80
CA PRO A 190 12.14 -22.45 -5.94
C PRO A 190 13.50 -22.23 -6.61
N PRO A 191 14.52 -23.06 -6.33
CA PRO A 191 15.81 -22.95 -7.00
C PRO A 191 15.66 -23.04 -8.52
N SER A 192 16.34 -22.13 -9.26
CA SER A 192 16.21 -21.96 -10.72
C SER A 192 16.58 -23.19 -11.54
N VAL A 193 17.29 -24.16 -10.95
CA VAL A 193 17.59 -25.46 -11.54
C VAL A 193 17.26 -26.55 -10.53
N VAL A 194 16.31 -27.42 -10.88
CA VAL A 194 16.07 -28.68 -10.17
C VAL A 194 16.65 -29.80 -11.04
N VAL A 195 17.82 -30.32 -10.66
CA VAL A 195 18.38 -31.50 -11.33
C VAL A 195 17.59 -32.73 -10.85
N LYS A 196 16.58 -33.13 -11.61
CA LYS A 196 16.02 -34.47 -11.50
C LYS A 196 17.03 -35.44 -12.09
N CYS A 197 17.77 -36.16 -11.24
CA CYS A 197 18.51 -37.33 -11.69
C CYS A 197 17.47 -38.38 -12.16
N GLY A 198 17.32 -38.51 -13.48
CA GLY A 198 16.55 -39.58 -14.09
C GLY A 198 17.25 -40.92 -13.88
N GLU A 199 16.47 -41.92 -13.47
CA GLU A 199 16.79 -43.34 -13.38
C GLU A 199 18.05 -43.74 -12.59
N ALA A 200 18.07 -43.42 -11.30
CA ALA A 200 18.83 -44.24 -10.35
C ALA A 200 17.90 -45.34 -9.79
N GLU A 201 18.22 -46.59 -10.12
CA GLU A 201 17.56 -47.82 -9.65
C GLU A 201 17.17 -47.72 -8.17
N ASN A 202 15.85 -47.75 -7.94
CA ASN A 202 15.08 -48.16 -6.77
C ASN A 202 15.47 -47.78 -5.33
N HIS A 203 16.64 -47.22 -4.99
CA HIS A 203 17.03 -46.98 -3.58
C HIS A 203 17.54 -45.58 -3.23
N ARG A 204 17.65 -44.64 -4.17
CA ARG A 204 17.85 -43.21 -3.86
C ARG A 204 17.15 -42.30 -4.88
N ARG A 205 15.83 -42.13 -4.76
CA ARG A 205 15.20 -40.91 -5.28
C ARG A 205 15.81 -39.74 -4.51
N SER A 206 16.63 -38.91 -5.17
CA SER A 206 17.03 -37.63 -4.59
C SER A 206 15.79 -36.74 -4.48
N ARG A 207 15.15 -36.79 -3.32
CA ARG A 207 14.05 -35.89 -2.94
C ARG A 207 14.69 -34.58 -2.51
N PHE A 208 15.01 -33.72 -3.47
CA PHE A 208 15.36 -32.34 -3.16
C PHE A 208 14.08 -31.62 -2.75
N TRP A 209 13.91 -31.45 -1.43
CA TRP A 209 12.88 -30.59 -0.88
C TRP A 209 13.30 -29.14 -1.10
N PHE A 210 12.49 -28.37 -1.81
CA PHE A 210 12.66 -26.93 -1.92
C PHE A 210 11.44 -26.23 -1.35
N ASN A 211 11.67 -25.10 -0.69
CA ASN A 211 10.62 -24.32 -0.06
C ASN A 211 10.29 -23.15 -0.98
N THR A 212 9.06 -23.16 -1.50
CA THR A 212 8.44 -21.99 -2.13
C THR A 212 7.47 -21.39 -1.14
N GLU A 213 7.49 -20.08 -1.02
CA GLU A 213 6.61 -19.35 -0.12
C GLU A 213 5.86 -18.31 -0.95
N ILE A 214 4.56 -18.22 -0.72
CA ILE A 214 3.68 -17.22 -1.30
C ILE A 214 3.24 -16.33 -0.13
N ARG A 215 3.34 -15.03 -0.32
CA ARG A 215 2.83 -14.02 0.61
C ARG A 215 1.75 -13.20 -0.10
N SER A 216 0.71 -12.84 0.63
CA SER A 216 -0.43 -12.04 0.19
C SER A 216 -0.67 -10.93 1.19
#